data_AF-A0A3C0V1B1-F1
#
_entry.id   AF-A0A3C0V1B1-F1
#
_cell.length_a   1.000
_cell.length_b   1.000
_cell.length_c   1.000
_cell.angle_alpha   90.00
_cell.angle_beta   90.00
_cell.angle_gamma   90.00
#
_symmetry.space_group_name_H-M   'P 1'
#
loop_
_entity.id
_entity.type
_entity.pdbx_description
1 polymer ?
#
loop_
_entity_poly.entity_id
_entity_poly.type
_entity_poly.pdbx_seq_one_letter_code
_entity_poly.pdbx_strand_id
1 'polypeptide(L)'
;MKRRRICDCAEEVLRETDNPAVGFGDSGLLHRVAERAGLPHEAWKTEERVLNALSRTPGNLVLKYYRSRWGQAARVFYLKERAHEHGK
;
A
#
# COMPACT_ATOMS: atom_id res chain seq x y z
N MET A 1 -12.38 5.49 -19.31
CA MET A 1 -11.90 4.32 -18.53
C MET A 1 -12.20 4.57 -17.06
N LYS A 2 -12.95 3.69 -16.37
CA LYS A 2 -13.38 3.92 -14.98
C LYS A 2 -12.17 3.66 -14.06
N ARG A 3 -11.69 4.67 -13.34
CA ARG A 3 -10.53 4.54 -12.45
C ARG A 3 -10.87 3.53 -11.34
N ARG A 4 -10.08 2.46 -11.22
CA ARG A 4 -10.26 1.45 -10.17
C ARG A 4 -9.91 2.06 -8.80
N ARG A 5 -10.53 1.58 -7.72
CA ARG A 5 -10.20 2.06 -6.37
C ARG A 5 -8.82 1.54 -5.98
N ILE A 6 -7.99 2.43 -5.44
CA ILE A 6 -6.60 2.10 -5.07
C ILE A 6 -6.55 1.00 -4.00
N CYS A 7 -7.51 0.95 -3.06
CA CYS A 7 -7.56 -0.11 -2.05
C CYS A 7 -7.82 -1.50 -2.64
N ASP A 8 -8.72 -1.61 -3.61
CA ASP A 8 -9.01 -2.89 -4.29
C ASP A 8 -7.77 -3.35 -5.08
N CYS A 9 -7.11 -2.43 -5.78
CA CYS A 9 -5.86 -2.73 -6.51
C CYS A 9 -4.72 -3.13 -5.57
N ALA A 10 -4.62 -2.51 -4.40
CA ALA A 10 -3.62 -2.86 -3.39
C ALA A 10 -3.87 -4.26 -2.83
N GLU A 11 -5.11 -4.60 -2.49
CA GLU A 11 -5.47 -5.94 -2.02
C GLU A 11 -5.12 -7.01 -3.06
N GLU A 12 -5.47 -6.79 -4.34
CA GLU A 12 -5.13 -7.71 -5.44
C GLU A 12 -3.62 -7.90 -5.57
N VAL A 13 -2.85 -6.81 -5.60
CA VAL A 13 -1.39 -6.89 -5.73
C VAL A 13 -0.77 -7.65 -4.56
N LEU A 14 -1.22 -7.41 -3.33
CA LEU A 14 -0.72 -8.11 -2.15
C LEU A 14 -1.00 -9.62 -2.23
N ARG A 15 -2.22 -10.01 -2.61
CA ARG A 15 -2.59 -11.42 -2.80
C ARG A 15 -1.81 -12.08 -3.94
N GLU A 16 -1.71 -11.42 -5.09
CA GLU A 16 -0.99 -11.95 -6.27
C GLU A 16 0.51 -12.13 -6.04
N THR A 17 1.10 -11.28 -5.20
CA THR A 17 2.54 -11.30 -4.91
C THR A 17 2.88 -12.02 -3.61
N ASP A 18 1.88 -12.61 -2.95
CA ASP A 18 1.98 -13.23 -1.63
C ASP A 18 2.64 -12.33 -0.56
N ASN A 19 2.46 -11.01 -0.69
CA ASN A 19 2.94 -10.06 0.30
C ASN A 19 1.86 -9.76 1.35
N PRO A 20 2.18 -9.79 2.65
CA PRO A 20 1.19 -9.52 3.69
C PRO A 20 0.83 -8.04 3.79
N ALA A 21 1.69 -7.15 3.31
CA ALA A 21 1.52 -5.70 3.42
C ALA A 21 2.25 -4.92 2.34
N VAL A 22 1.85 -3.65 2.18
CA VAL A 22 2.58 -2.63 1.42
C VAL A 22 2.69 -1.36 2.24
N GLY A 23 3.86 -0.74 2.26
CA GLY A 23 4.12 0.47 3.01
C GLY A 23 5.15 1.37 2.36
N PHE A 24 5.52 2.41 3.10
CA PHE A 24 6.60 3.30 2.70
C PHE A 24 7.89 2.50 2.45
N GLY A 25 8.57 2.76 1.33
CA GLY A 25 9.79 2.05 0.93
C GLY A 25 9.56 0.81 0.06
N ASP A 26 8.33 0.29 -0.02
CA ASP A 26 7.99 -0.84 -0.90
C ASP A 26 7.73 -0.36 -2.35
N SER A 27 8.70 0.33 -2.94
CA SER A 27 8.56 1.01 -4.24
C SER A 27 8.02 0.09 -5.33
N GLY A 28 8.52 -1.15 -5.41
CA GLY A 28 8.05 -2.12 -6.40
C GLY A 28 6.55 -2.45 -6.27
N LEU A 29 6.07 -2.66 -5.04
CA LEU A 29 4.65 -2.93 -4.78
C LEU A 29 3.80 -1.70 -5.02
N LEU A 30 4.22 -0.52 -4.53
CA LEU A 30 3.48 0.73 -4.71
C LEU A 30 3.32 1.11 -6.19
N HIS A 31 4.35 0.93 -7.00
CA HIS A 31 4.28 1.16 -8.44
C HIS A 31 3.37 0.13 -9.14
N ARG A 32 3.37 -1.13 -8.71
CA ARG A 32 2.44 -2.14 -9.25
C ARG A 32 0.97 -1.83 -8.93
N VAL A 33 0.70 -1.34 -7.71
CA VAL A 33 -0.63 -0.85 -7.32
C VAL A 33 -1.04 0.34 -8.19
N ALA A 34 -0.12 1.28 -8.40
CA ALA A 34 -0.35 2.46 -9.23
C ALA A 34 -0.67 2.10 -10.67
N GLU A 35 0.12 1.22 -11.29
CA GLU A 35 -0.11 0.69 -12.64
C GLU A 35 -1.51 0.08 -12.75
N ARG A 36 -1.88 -0.78 -11.80
CA ARG A 36 -3.19 -1.44 -11.77
C ARG A 36 -4.36 -0.48 -11.59
N ALA A 37 -4.14 0.60 -10.83
CA ALA A 37 -5.11 1.67 -10.65
C ALA A 37 -5.15 2.68 -11.82
N GLY A 38 -4.29 2.52 -12.83
CA GLY A 38 -4.16 3.43 -13.96
C GLY A 38 -3.62 4.81 -13.54
N LEU A 39 -2.73 4.86 -12.55
CA LEU A 39 -2.02 6.07 -12.15
C LEU A 39 -0.75 6.25 -12.99
N PRO A 40 -0.38 7.50 -13.35
CA PRO A 40 0.88 7.76 -14.01
C PRO A 40 2.06 7.43 -13.08
N HIS A 41 3.18 7.01 -13.67
CA HIS A 41 4.44 6.75 -12.96
C HIS A 41 5.27 8.04 -12.90
N GLU A 42 5.33 8.65 -11.73
CA GLU A 42 6.00 9.92 -11.41
C GLU A 42 6.92 9.72 -10.19
N ALA A 43 7.66 8.59 -10.17
CA ALA A 43 8.56 8.18 -9.09
C ALA A 43 7.88 8.27 -7.70
N TRP A 44 8.54 8.90 -6.73
CA TRP A 44 8.07 9.04 -5.35
C TRP A 44 6.69 9.71 -5.22
N LYS A 45 6.27 10.55 -6.18
CA LYS A 45 4.94 11.18 -6.16
C LYS A 45 3.83 10.15 -6.38
N THR A 46 4.09 9.12 -7.17
CA THR A 46 3.14 8.03 -7.39
C THR A 46 2.97 7.21 -6.12
N GLU A 47 4.08 6.88 -5.45
CA GLU A 47 4.09 6.20 -4.16
C GLU A 47 3.31 6.98 -3.10
N GLU A 48 3.56 8.28 -2.98
CA GLU A 48 2.86 9.15 -2.04
C GLU A 48 1.35 9.20 -2.31
N ARG A 49 0.94 9.28 -3.59
CA ARG A 49 -0.48 9.25 -3.97
C ARG A 49 -1.15 7.94 -3.57
N VAL A 50 -0.49 6.81 -3.78
CA VAL A 50 -1.02 5.48 -3.38
C VAL A 50 -1.16 5.45 -1.86
N LEU A 51 -0.10 5.77 -1.10
CA LEU A 51 -0.13 5.76 0.36
C LEU A 51 -1.18 6.72 0.93
N ASN A 52 -1.33 7.92 0.36
CA ASN A 52 -2.35 8.89 0.77
C ASN A 52 -3.77 8.39 0.48
N ALA A 53 -3.99 7.75 -0.67
CA ALA A 53 -5.29 7.16 -1.01
C ALA A 53 -5.65 6.03 -0.05
N LEU A 54 -4.71 5.12 0.24
CA LEU A 54 -4.92 4.04 1.20
C LEU A 54 -5.15 4.57 2.62
N SER A 55 -4.47 5.66 3.01
CA SER A 55 -4.68 6.31 4.32
C SER A 55 -6.12 6.84 4.47
N ARG A 56 -6.72 7.32 3.38
CA ARG A 56 -8.09 7.87 3.37
C ARG A 56 -9.15 6.78 3.23
N THR A 57 -8.87 5.75 2.44
CA THR A 57 -9.80 4.66 2.16
C THR A 57 -9.02 3.36 2.09
N PRO A 58 -8.77 2.71 3.24
CA PRO A 58 -7.95 1.50 3.28
C PRO A 58 -8.69 0.25 2.78
N GLY A 59 -10.02 0.28 2.70
CA GLY A 59 -10.81 -0.89 2.30
C GLY A 59 -10.63 -2.05 3.28
N ASN A 60 -10.22 -3.22 2.78
CA ASN A 60 -9.90 -4.40 3.60
C ASN A 60 -8.47 -4.40 4.14
N LEU A 61 -7.71 -3.32 3.96
CA LEU A 61 -6.37 -3.21 4.54
C LEU A 61 -6.41 -2.59 5.93
N VAL A 62 -5.48 -2.99 6.78
CA VAL A 62 -5.30 -2.42 8.12
C VAL A 62 -4.09 -1.51 8.10
N LEU A 63 -4.33 -0.21 8.31
CA LEU A 63 -3.26 0.77 8.48
C LEU A 63 -2.58 0.56 9.82
N LYS A 64 -1.26 0.37 9.79
CA LYS A 64 -0.36 0.45 10.94
C LYS A 64 0.78 1.42 10.65
N TYR A 65 1.55 1.71 11.69
CA TYR A 65 2.76 2.51 11.60
C TYR A 65 3.96 1.74 12.12
N TYR A 66 5.10 1.92 11.48
CA TYR A 66 6.39 1.43 11.96
C TYR A 66 7.40 2.58 12.01
N ARG A 67 8.49 2.44 12.77
CA ARG A 67 9.59 3.42 12.73
C ARG A 67 10.53 3.08 11.59
N SER A 68 10.69 4.01 10.65
CA SER A 68 11.66 3.88 9.56
C SER A 68 13.10 3.93 10.09
N ARG A 69 14.06 3.61 9.23
CA ARG A 69 15.50 3.72 9.53
C ARG A 69 15.91 5.12 10.04
N TRP A 70 15.17 6.16 9.64
CA TRP A 70 15.42 7.55 10.04
C TRP A 70 14.62 7.98 11.28
N GLY A 71 13.98 7.04 11.98
CA GLY A 71 13.19 7.30 13.18
C GLY A 71 11.81 7.91 12.92
N GLN A 72 11.44 8.11 11.64
CA GLN A 72 10.14 8.68 11.26
C GLN A 72 9.04 7.61 11.29
N ALA A 73 7.83 8.00 11.69
CA ALA A 73 6.67 7.13 11.58
C ALA A 73 6.30 6.92 10.10
N ALA A 74 6.36 5.68 9.65
CA ALA A 74 6.09 5.25 8.29
C ALA A 74 4.82 4.39 8.24
N ARG A 75 4.02 4.59 7.19
CA ARG A 75 2.74 3.89 6.99
C ARG A 75 2.98 2.51 6.38
N VAL A 76 2.21 1.53 6.82
CA VAL A 76 2.13 0.19 6.24
C VAL A 76 0.69 -0.30 6.30
N PHE A 77 0.25 -0.97 5.23
CA PHE A 77 -1.12 -1.43 5.04
C PHE A 77 -1.11 -2.96 4.89
N TYR A 78 -1.61 -3.67 5.91
CA TYR A 78 -1.66 -5.13 5.95
C TYR A 78 -2.98 -5.67 5.37
N LEU A 79 -2.96 -6.83 4.73
CA LEU A 79 -4.16 -7.64 4.52
C LEU A 79 -4.78 -7.95 5.90
N LYS A 80 -6.07 -7.71 6.07
CA LYS A 80 -6.75 -7.87 7.38
C LYS A 80 -6.57 -9.27 7.96
N GLU A 81 -6.61 -10.30 7.11
CA GLU A 81 -6.37 -11.68 7.51
C GLU A 81 -4.91 -11.96 7.91
N ARG A 82 -3.93 -11.18 7.47
CA ARG A 82 -2.50 -11.33 7.84
C ARG A 82 -2.02 -10.30 8.85
N ALA A 83 -2.89 -9.38 9.29
CA ALA A 83 -2.52 -8.28 10.18
C ALA A 83 -2.05 -8.74 11.58
N HIS A 84 -2.36 -9.98 11.98
CA HIS A 84 -1.97 -10.56 13.26
C HIS A 84 -0.58 -11.24 13.22
N GLU A 85 -0.07 -11.60 12.04
CA GLU A 85 1.24 -12.26 11.86
C GLU A 85 2.41 -11.31 12.21
N HIS A 86 2.16 -10.00 12.15
CA HIS A 86 3.17 -8.97 12.35
C HIS A 86 2.84 -8.00 13.49
N GLY A 87 2.11 -8.47 14.51
CA GLY A 87 1.86 -7.73 15.75
C GLY A 87 2.71 -8.27 16.92
N LYS A 88 3.78 -7.56 17.26
CA LYS A 88 4.36 -7.55 18.62
C LYS A 88 4.42 -6.11 19.09
#